data_AF-A0A1T3WCY7-F1
#
_entry.id   AF-A0A1T3WCY7-F1
#
_cell.length_a   1.000
_cell.length_b   1.000
_cell.length_c   1.000
_cell.angle_alpha   90.00
_cell.angle_beta   90.00
_cell.angle_gamma   90.00
#
_symmetry.space_group_name_H-M   'P 1'
#
loop_
_entity.id
_entity.type
_entity.pdbx_description
1 polymer ?
#
loop_
_entity_poly.entity_id
_entity_poly.type
_entity_poly.pdbx_seq_one_letter_code
_entity_poly.pdbx_strand_id
1 'polypeptide(L)'
;EAYLGADVPDPVELAERIRILVAAETGLSCSVGISDNKQRAKVATGFGKPAGIFVLTADNWMTLMGDRSVDALWGVGPRTAKKLAAMGIHTVADLAGTDATTLTAAFGPSTGLGILLLAKGGGDTEVSAQPWVPRSRSHVVTFPHDLTDVDEMSRAVTDLTARTLDEIVGEGRIVTRVSVTVRTSTFYTRTKIRKLAEPGIDLDTITAQALALLGEFDLDRPVRLLGVRLELQMPDDSPKESAPC
;
A
#
# COMPACT_ATOMS: atom_id res chain seq x y z
N GLU A 1 -4.59 -1.35 12.54
CA GLU A 1 -3.34 -0.96 13.26
C GLU A 1 -3.21 0.55 13.23
N ALA A 2 -2.43 1.13 14.15
CA ALA A 2 -2.21 2.57 14.25
C ALA A 2 -0.77 2.85 14.73
N TYR A 3 -0.27 4.05 14.44
CA TYR A 3 0.95 4.59 15.03
C TYR A 3 0.58 5.68 16.04
N LEU A 4 1.32 5.73 17.16
CA LEU A 4 1.17 6.75 18.19
C LEU A 4 2.53 7.40 18.41
N GLY A 5 2.62 8.71 18.17
CA GLY A 5 3.78 9.51 18.53
C GLY A 5 3.66 9.97 19.98
N ALA A 6 4.71 9.77 20.78
CA ALA A 6 4.74 10.19 22.17
C ALA A 6 6.15 10.65 22.56
N ASP A 7 6.23 11.77 23.26
CA ASP A 7 7.43 12.22 23.96
C ASP A 7 7.23 11.90 25.44
N VAL A 8 7.68 10.71 25.86
CA VAL A 8 7.50 10.19 27.21
C VAL A 8 8.80 9.59 27.74
N PRO A 9 9.08 9.67 29.06
CA PRO A 9 10.28 9.10 29.64
C PRO A 9 10.33 7.56 29.56
N ASP A 10 9.18 6.90 29.73
CA ASP A 10 9.06 5.44 29.66
C ASP A 10 8.02 5.04 28.60
N PRO A 11 8.45 4.66 27.38
CA PRO A 11 7.53 4.22 26.34
C PRO A 11 6.94 2.82 26.62
N VAL A 12 7.56 2.01 27.48
CA VAL A 12 7.05 0.68 27.85
C VAL A 12 5.86 0.83 28.78
N GLU A 13 5.92 1.74 29.77
CA GLU A 13 4.78 2.07 30.64
C GLU A 13 3.56 2.51 29.81
N LEU A 14 3.75 3.39 28.83
CA LEU A 14 2.68 3.82 27.93
C LEU A 14 2.11 2.64 27.12
N ALA A 15 2.96 1.75 26.61
CA ALA A 15 2.53 0.58 25.88
C ALA A 15 1.73 -0.41 26.75
N GLU A 16 2.10 -0.61 28.01
CA GLU A 16 1.34 -1.41 28.97
C GLU A 16 -0.04 -0.81 29.22
N ARG A 17 -0.12 0.51 29.45
CA ARG A 17 -1.39 1.22 29.62
C ARG A 17 -2.30 1.05 28.40
N ILE A 18 -1.78 1.19 27.19
CA ILE A 18 -2.54 0.97 25.94
C ILE A 18 -3.11 -0.45 25.91
N ARG A 19 -2.28 -1.46 26.20
CA ARG A 19 -2.72 -2.86 26.17
C ARG A 19 -3.82 -3.16 27.19
N ILE A 20 -3.68 -2.63 28.41
CA ILE A 20 -4.68 -2.78 29.47
C ILE A 20 -6.01 -2.13 29.06
N LEU A 21 -5.97 -0.88 28.57
CA LEU A 21 -7.17 -0.15 28.16
C LEU A 21 -7.86 -0.82 26.97
N VAL A 22 -7.13 -1.23 25.94
CA VAL A 22 -7.74 -1.93 24.78
C VAL A 22 -8.41 -3.23 25.23
N ALA A 23 -7.75 -4.01 26.09
CA ALA A 23 -8.33 -5.25 26.61
C ALA A 23 -9.58 -4.99 27.46
N ALA A 24 -9.55 -3.99 28.33
CA ALA A 24 -10.67 -3.64 29.21
C ALA A 24 -11.90 -3.15 28.43
N GLU A 25 -11.70 -2.27 27.45
CA GLU A 25 -12.80 -1.62 26.73
C GLU A 25 -13.36 -2.47 25.58
N THR A 26 -12.56 -3.37 25.01
CA THR A 26 -12.95 -4.11 23.79
C THR A 26 -12.97 -5.63 23.96
N GLY A 27 -12.36 -6.16 25.03
CA GLY A 27 -12.13 -7.61 25.20
C GLY A 27 -11.07 -8.18 24.24
N LEU A 28 -10.40 -7.34 23.44
CA LEU A 28 -9.40 -7.76 22.46
C LEU A 28 -7.98 -7.55 22.99
N SER A 29 -7.08 -8.49 22.71
CA SER A 29 -5.64 -8.31 22.97
C SER A 29 -4.97 -7.51 21.86
N CYS A 30 -3.98 -6.69 22.19
CA CYS A 30 -3.06 -6.09 21.22
C CYS A 30 -1.59 -6.31 21.62
N SER A 31 -0.71 -6.16 20.63
CA SER A 31 0.76 -6.13 20.81
C SER A 31 1.27 -4.75 20.41
N VAL A 32 2.31 -4.26 21.09
CA VAL A 32 2.85 -2.91 20.86
C VAL A 32 4.35 -3.01 20.57
N GLY A 33 4.77 -2.50 19.41
CA GLY A 33 6.18 -2.30 19.09
C GLY A 33 6.59 -0.86 19.31
N ILE A 34 7.76 -0.66 19.91
CA ILE A 34 8.28 0.67 20.28
C ILE A 34 9.57 0.93 19.49
N SER A 35 9.65 2.10 18.86
CA SER A 35 10.85 2.65 18.23
C SER A 35 10.70 4.16 18.00
N ASP A 36 11.69 4.80 17.39
CA ASP A 36 11.73 6.22 17.02
C ASP A 36 11.26 6.50 15.57
N ASN A 37 10.88 5.47 14.82
CA ASN A 37 10.29 5.58 13.49
C ASN A 37 9.27 4.46 13.23
N LYS A 38 8.35 4.69 12.30
CA LYS A 38 7.22 3.79 12.03
C LYS A 38 7.65 2.39 11.62
N GLN A 39 8.60 2.29 10.70
CA GLN A 39 9.02 1.01 10.10
C GLN A 39 9.72 0.12 11.13
N ARG A 40 10.62 0.67 11.94
CA ARG A 40 11.28 -0.08 13.01
C ARG A 40 10.30 -0.45 14.13
N ALA A 41 9.38 0.43 14.51
CA ALA A 41 8.30 0.10 15.45
C ALA A 41 7.37 -1.00 14.93
N LYS A 42 7.11 -1.03 13.62
CA LYS A 42 6.33 -2.09 12.98
C LYS A 42 7.03 -3.44 13.04
N VAL A 43 8.34 -3.48 12.82
CA VAL A 43 9.17 -4.69 13.00
C VAL A 43 9.15 -5.12 14.47
N ALA A 44 9.32 -4.18 15.42
CA ALA A 44 9.22 -4.44 16.85
C ALA A 44 7.89 -5.08 17.24
N THR A 45 6.78 -4.64 16.64
CA THR A 45 5.46 -5.22 16.88
C THR A 45 5.42 -6.72 16.53
N GLY A 46 6.19 -7.15 15.52
CA GLY A 46 6.33 -8.57 15.17
C GLY A 46 7.00 -9.38 16.27
N PHE A 47 8.07 -8.85 16.87
CA PHE A 47 8.77 -9.47 18.01
C PHE A 47 7.92 -9.52 19.28
N GLY A 48 7.08 -8.51 19.50
CA GLY A 48 6.18 -8.45 20.65
C GLY A 48 4.92 -9.30 20.53
N LYS A 49 4.71 -10.05 19.44
CA LYS A 49 3.53 -10.91 19.28
C LYS A 49 3.73 -12.31 19.87
N PRO A 50 2.66 -12.96 20.36
CA PRO A 50 1.32 -12.42 20.60
C PRO A 50 1.22 -11.69 21.94
N ALA A 51 0.32 -10.70 22.05
CA ALA A 51 -0.02 -10.01 23.31
C ALA A 51 1.22 -9.62 24.16
N GLY A 52 2.23 -9.00 23.54
CA GLY A 52 3.43 -8.52 24.21
C GLY A 52 3.82 -7.11 23.78
N ILE A 53 4.93 -6.64 24.34
CA ILE A 53 5.56 -5.36 24.05
C ILE A 53 7.00 -5.67 23.66
N PHE A 54 7.53 -4.97 22.65
CA PHE A 54 8.95 -5.09 22.29
C PHE A 54 9.53 -3.74 21.88
N VAL A 55 10.75 -3.46 22.36
CA VAL A 55 11.49 -2.23 22.07
C VAL A 55 12.61 -2.53 21.08
N LEU A 56 12.60 -1.86 19.94
CA LEU A 56 13.64 -1.98 18.92
C LEU A 56 14.23 -0.59 18.67
N THR A 57 15.51 -0.42 18.99
CA THR A 57 16.26 0.85 18.88
C THR A 57 17.38 0.70 17.86
N ALA A 58 18.10 1.78 17.58
CA ALA A 58 19.32 1.70 16.76
C ALA A 58 20.36 0.74 17.37
N ASP A 59 20.47 0.70 18.70
CA ASP A 59 21.49 -0.07 19.42
C ASP A 59 21.30 -1.59 19.28
N ASN A 60 20.06 -2.06 19.27
CA ASN A 60 19.76 -3.50 19.16
C ASN A 60 19.32 -3.92 17.74
N TRP A 61 19.14 -2.97 16.82
CA TRP A 61 18.63 -3.24 15.47
C TRP A 61 19.48 -4.26 14.72
N MET A 62 20.77 -3.99 14.53
CA MET A 62 21.61 -4.86 13.71
C MET A 62 21.88 -6.21 14.38
N THR A 63 21.95 -6.24 15.72
CA THR A 63 22.05 -7.48 16.49
C THR A 63 20.86 -8.39 16.29
N LEU A 64 19.64 -7.85 16.18
CA LEU A 64 18.41 -8.63 16.05
C LEU A 64 18.00 -8.91 14.61
N MET A 65 18.32 -8.00 13.69
CA MET A 65 17.88 -8.04 12.29
C MET A 65 18.97 -8.43 11.31
N GLY A 66 20.25 -8.26 11.63
CA GLY A 66 21.37 -8.36 10.69
C GLY A 66 21.37 -9.66 9.89
N ASP A 67 21.23 -10.80 10.56
CA ASP A 67 21.24 -12.13 9.94
C ASP A 67 19.90 -12.55 9.32
N ARG A 68 18.85 -11.73 9.48
CA ARG A 68 17.54 -12.03 8.90
C ARG A 68 17.54 -11.74 7.40
N SER A 69 16.71 -12.48 6.68
CA SER A 69 16.44 -12.21 5.28
C SER A 69 15.90 -10.78 5.09
N VAL A 70 16.22 -10.17 3.95
CA VAL A 70 15.79 -8.81 3.59
C VAL A 70 14.26 -8.63 3.57
N ASP A 71 13.49 -9.70 3.38
CA ASP A 71 12.02 -9.68 3.43
C ASP A 71 11.44 -9.54 4.85
N ALA A 72 12.29 -9.61 5.90
CA ALA A 72 11.90 -9.25 7.25
C ALA A 72 11.74 -7.73 7.44
N LEU A 73 12.24 -6.91 6.50
CA LEU A 73 12.07 -5.45 6.52
C LEU A 73 10.68 -5.07 6.05
N TRP A 74 9.96 -4.27 6.85
CA TRP A 74 8.68 -3.72 6.42
C TRP A 74 8.91 -2.72 5.28
N GLY A 75 8.37 -3.02 4.10
CA GLY A 75 8.60 -2.28 2.85
C GLY A 75 9.37 -3.07 1.79
N VAL A 76 10.04 -4.16 2.16
CA VAL A 76 10.72 -5.06 1.21
C VAL A 76 9.83 -6.26 0.90
N GLY A 77 9.08 -6.18 -0.20
CA GLY A 77 8.23 -7.28 -0.66
C GLY A 77 8.98 -8.40 -1.39
N PRO A 78 8.32 -9.54 -1.69
CA PRO A 78 8.94 -10.72 -2.30
C PRO A 78 9.66 -10.45 -3.64
N ARG A 79 9.14 -9.50 -4.44
CA ARG A 79 9.76 -9.11 -5.71
C ARG A 79 11.08 -8.38 -5.50
N THR A 80 11.13 -7.47 -4.52
CA THR A 80 12.35 -6.75 -4.15
C THR A 80 13.36 -7.70 -3.55
N ALA A 81 12.95 -8.56 -2.62
CA ALA A 81 13.79 -9.60 -2.02
C ALA A 81 14.39 -10.55 -3.07
N LYS A 82 13.59 -11.03 -4.04
CA LYS A 82 14.09 -11.87 -5.14
C LYS A 82 15.14 -11.15 -6.00
N LYS A 83 14.94 -9.85 -6.25
CA LYS A 83 15.89 -9.04 -7.04
C LYS A 83 17.18 -8.79 -6.27
N LEU A 84 17.10 -8.51 -4.96
CA LEU A 84 18.26 -8.40 -4.07
C LEU A 84 19.04 -9.73 -4.00
N ALA A 85 18.34 -10.86 -3.86
CA ALA A 85 18.97 -12.18 -3.85
C ALA A 85 19.71 -12.48 -5.18
N ALA A 86 19.16 -12.05 -6.33
CA ALA A 86 19.84 -12.17 -7.61
C ALA A 86 21.11 -11.29 -7.72
N MET A 87 21.25 -10.29 -6.84
CA MET A 87 22.44 -9.45 -6.70
C MET A 87 23.39 -9.96 -5.60
N GLY A 88 23.11 -11.12 -4.99
CA GLY A 88 23.90 -11.68 -3.90
C GLY A 88 23.64 -11.05 -2.52
N ILE A 89 22.57 -10.25 -2.39
CA ILE A 89 22.18 -9.57 -1.14
C ILE A 89 21.07 -10.40 -0.50
N HIS A 90 21.38 -11.10 0.59
CA HIS A 90 20.46 -12.05 1.22
C HIS A 90 19.96 -11.57 2.58
N THR A 91 20.83 -10.92 3.35
CA THR A 91 20.53 -10.51 4.73
C THR A 91 20.35 -9.00 4.85
N VAL A 92 19.74 -8.56 5.97
CA VAL A 92 19.64 -7.14 6.31
C VAL A 92 21.02 -6.50 6.43
N ALA A 93 21.99 -7.22 7.00
CA ALA A 93 23.38 -6.75 7.11
C ALA A 93 24.01 -6.55 5.72
N ASP A 94 23.83 -7.49 4.79
CA ASP A 94 24.31 -7.36 3.40
C ASP A 94 23.73 -6.09 2.76
N LEU A 95 22.42 -5.91 2.88
CA LEU A 95 21.72 -4.76 2.30
C LEU A 95 22.19 -3.44 2.93
N ALA A 96 22.35 -3.41 4.26
CA ALA A 96 22.83 -2.22 4.98
C ALA A 96 24.28 -1.86 4.64
N GLY A 97 25.10 -2.84 4.25
CA GLY A 97 26.48 -2.68 3.79
C GLY A 97 26.63 -2.42 2.29
N THR A 98 25.54 -2.50 1.51
CA THR A 98 25.58 -2.30 0.06
C THR A 98 25.75 -0.83 -0.30
N ASP A 99 26.54 -0.57 -1.35
CA ASP A 99 26.73 0.78 -1.88
C ASP A 99 25.43 1.36 -2.48
N ALA A 100 25.16 2.63 -2.15
CA ALA A 100 23.94 3.31 -2.58
C ALA A 100 23.81 3.42 -4.10
N THR A 101 24.92 3.53 -4.84
CA THR A 101 24.88 3.61 -6.32
C THR A 101 24.44 2.28 -6.93
N THR A 102 24.81 1.16 -6.32
CA THR A 102 24.36 -0.18 -6.75
C THR A 102 22.84 -0.31 -6.61
N LEU A 103 22.29 0.12 -5.47
CA LEU A 103 20.85 0.04 -5.21
C LEU A 103 20.05 1.02 -6.06
N THR A 104 20.54 2.25 -6.22
CA THR A 104 19.85 3.26 -7.05
C THR A 104 19.89 2.91 -8.55
N ALA A 105 20.98 2.31 -9.05
CA ALA A 105 21.02 1.78 -10.41
C ALA A 105 20.02 0.63 -10.62
N ALA A 106 19.86 -0.24 -9.62
CA ALA A 106 18.96 -1.38 -9.72
C ALA A 106 17.48 -0.99 -9.53
N PHE A 107 17.15 -0.16 -8.56
CA PHE A 107 15.77 0.09 -8.11
C PHE A 107 15.25 1.51 -8.42
N GLY A 108 16.11 2.39 -8.96
CA GLY A 108 15.84 3.81 -9.10
C GLY A 108 16.28 4.60 -7.86
N PRO A 109 16.39 5.93 -7.98
CA PRO A 109 16.98 6.79 -6.94
C PRO A 109 16.21 6.73 -5.62
N SER A 110 14.89 6.90 -5.64
CA SER A 110 14.07 6.90 -4.41
C SER A 110 14.05 5.52 -3.77
N THR A 111 13.58 4.50 -4.49
CA THR A 111 13.46 3.13 -3.97
C THR A 111 14.79 2.57 -3.49
N GLY A 112 15.88 2.80 -4.23
CA GLY A 112 17.21 2.30 -3.88
C GLY A 112 17.72 2.89 -2.56
N LEU A 113 17.51 4.18 -2.34
CA LEU A 113 17.84 4.82 -1.06
C LEU A 113 16.86 4.43 0.05
N GLY A 114 15.57 4.26 -0.26
CA GLY A 114 14.54 3.82 0.67
C GLY A 114 14.84 2.45 1.26
N ILE A 115 15.13 1.45 0.44
CA ILE A 115 15.47 0.10 0.93
C ILE A 115 16.78 0.07 1.73
N LEU A 116 17.75 0.93 1.40
CA LEU A 116 18.98 1.07 2.17
C LEU A 116 18.70 1.70 3.55
N LEU A 117 17.84 2.72 3.60
CA LEU A 117 17.40 3.35 4.85
C LEU A 117 16.70 2.33 5.75
N LEU A 118 15.80 1.51 5.20
CA LEU A 118 15.11 0.44 5.94
C LEU A 118 16.09 -0.57 6.53
N ALA A 119 17.10 -1.00 5.75
CA ALA A 119 18.10 -1.96 6.22
C ALA A 119 18.95 -1.41 7.38
N LYS A 120 19.19 -0.10 7.39
CA LYS A 120 19.85 0.61 8.49
C LYS A 120 18.93 0.92 9.68
N GLY A 121 17.67 0.45 9.63
CA GLY A 121 16.68 0.62 10.70
C GLY A 121 16.01 1.99 10.72
N GLY A 122 16.19 2.80 9.68
CA GLY A 122 15.52 4.08 9.51
C GLY A 122 14.11 3.93 8.94
N GLY A 123 13.36 5.04 8.95
CA GLY A 123 11.99 5.08 8.50
C GLY A 123 11.39 6.48 8.62
N ASP A 124 10.09 6.55 8.36
CA ASP A 124 9.26 7.74 8.54
C ASP A 124 9.01 7.97 10.02
N THR A 125 9.31 9.18 10.49
CA THR A 125 9.19 9.59 11.89
C THR A 125 7.90 10.40 12.16
N GLU A 126 7.25 10.93 11.12
CA GLU A 126 6.16 11.88 11.28
C GLU A 126 4.83 11.17 11.52
N VAL A 127 4.29 11.23 12.73
CA VAL A 127 2.94 10.72 13.01
C VAL A 127 1.92 11.84 12.83
N SER A 128 1.20 11.83 11.71
CA SER A 128 0.14 12.80 11.44
C SER A 128 -1.21 12.32 11.97
N ALA A 129 -1.89 13.19 12.70
CA ALA A 129 -3.28 13.02 13.11
C ALA A 129 -4.27 13.56 12.06
N GLN A 130 -3.78 14.16 10.97
CA GLN A 130 -4.65 14.66 9.90
C GLN A 130 -5.41 13.50 9.26
N PRO A 131 -6.72 13.63 9.03
CA PRO A 131 -7.49 12.60 8.34
C PRO A 131 -6.88 12.29 6.98
N TRP A 132 -6.68 11.00 6.69
CA TRP A 132 -6.25 10.58 5.36
C TRP A 132 -7.34 10.92 4.34
N VAL A 133 -6.98 11.69 3.32
CA VAL A 133 -7.86 11.99 2.19
C VAL A 133 -7.63 10.95 1.08
N PRO A 134 -8.60 10.07 0.78
CA PRO A 134 -8.44 9.07 -0.27
C PRO A 134 -8.16 9.74 -1.62
N ARG A 135 -7.14 9.24 -2.32
CA ARG A 135 -6.76 9.70 -3.67
C ARG A 135 -7.51 8.98 -4.78
N SER A 136 -8.06 7.81 -4.48
CA SER A 136 -8.82 7.01 -5.42
C SER A 136 -9.76 6.07 -4.68
N ARG A 137 -10.81 5.64 -5.35
CA ARG A 137 -11.68 4.56 -4.91
C ARG A 137 -11.83 3.53 -6.03
N SER A 138 -11.93 2.25 -5.68
CA SER A 138 -11.99 1.18 -6.68
C SER A 138 -12.79 -0.02 -6.22
N HIS A 139 -13.50 -0.63 -7.14
CA HIS A 139 -14.10 -1.95 -6.98
C HIS A 139 -13.53 -2.92 -8.01
N VAL A 140 -13.28 -4.16 -7.57
CA VAL A 140 -12.84 -5.28 -8.41
C VAL A 140 -13.71 -6.49 -8.12
N VAL A 141 -13.99 -7.29 -9.14
CA VAL A 141 -14.73 -8.56 -9.00
C VAL A 141 -13.93 -9.66 -9.68
N THR A 142 -13.63 -10.72 -8.94
CA THR A 142 -13.22 -12.01 -9.52
C THR A 142 -14.48 -12.82 -9.75
N PHE A 143 -14.71 -13.22 -11.00
CA PHE A 143 -15.93 -13.92 -11.38
C PHE A 143 -15.86 -15.41 -10.99
N PRO A 144 -17.01 -16.05 -10.71
CA PRO A 144 -17.05 -17.49 -10.41
C PRO A 144 -16.64 -18.35 -11.62
N HIS A 145 -16.89 -17.85 -12.83
CA HIS A 145 -16.46 -18.41 -14.10
C HIS A 145 -15.80 -17.30 -14.92
N ASP A 146 -14.76 -17.63 -15.69
CA ASP A 146 -14.09 -16.63 -16.52
C ASP A 146 -15.05 -16.17 -17.63
N LEU A 147 -15.19 -14.86 -17.79
CA LEU A 147 -16.05 -14.25 -18.79
C LEU A 147 -15.43 -14.37 -20.18
N THR A 148 -16.25 -14.72 -21.18
CA THR A 148 -15.86 -14.72 -22.60
C THR A 148 -16.75 -13.83 -23.46
N ASP A 149 -17.90 -13.39 -22.92
CA ASP A 149 -18.82 -12.50 -23.59
C ASP A 149 -18.49 -11.03 -23.28
N VAL A 150 -18.29 -10.23 -24.33
CA VAL A 150 -17.99 -8.79 -24.23
C VAL A 150 -19.16 -8.02 -23.62
N ASP A 151 -20.41 -8.47 -23.81
CA ASP A 151 -21.59 -7.82 -23.22
C ASP A 151 -21.67 -8.07 -21.71
N GLU A 152 -21.26 -9.24 -21.23
CA GLU A 152 -21.09 -9.51 -19.80
C GLU A 152 -19.97 -8.66 -19.19
N MET A 153 -18.83 -8.53 -19.88
CA MET A 153 -17.72 -7.69 -19.44
C MET A 153 -18.12 -6.22 -19.37
N SER A 154 -18.84 -5.73 -20.38
CA SER A 154 -19.31 -4.35 -20.45
C SER A 154 -20.30 -4.04 -19.34
N ARG A 155 -21.29 -4.93 -19.09
CA ARG A 155 -22.22 -4.81 -17.96
C ARG A 155 -21.48 -4.76 -16.63
N ALA A 156 -20.51 -5.65 -16.42
CA ALA A 156 -19.73 -5.66 -15.19
C ALA A 156 -18.93 -4.35 -14.98
N VAL A 157 -18.33 -3.80 -16.03
CA VAL A 157 -17.64 -2.51 -15.94
C VAL A 157 -18.60 -1.36 -15.65
N THR A 158 -19.78 -1.34 -16.28
CA THR A 158 -20.83 -0.35 -16.00
C THR A 158 -21.28 -0.42 -14.53
N ASP A 159 -21.59 -1.62 -14.02
CA ASP A 159 -22.01 -1.81 -12.63
C ASP A 159 -20.93 -1.39 -11.64
N LEU A 160 -19.68 -1.77 -11.89
CA LEU A 160 -18.54 -1.36 -11.06
C LEU A 160 -18.32 0.15 -11.08
N THR A 161 -18.52 0.79 -12.24
CA THR A 161 -18.42 2.23 -12.40
C THR A 161 -19.50 2.93 -11.57
N ALA A 162 -20.76 2.54 -11.74
CA ALA A 162 -21.89 3.10 -11.01
C ALA A 162 -21.72 2.96 -9.49
N ARG A 163 -21.35 1.78 -9.01
CA ARG A 163 -21.08 1.53 -7.59
C ARG A 163 -19.93 2.37 -7.03
N THR A 164 -18.82 2.46 -7.77
CA THR A 164 -17.67 3.26 -7.32
C THR A 164 -18.02 4.74 -7.29
N LEU A 165 -18.77 5.22 -8.28
CA LEU A 165 -19.18 6.62 -8.38
C LEU A 165 -20.18 7.02 -7.31
N ASP A 166 -21.18 6.18 -7.01
CA ASP A 166 -22.16 6.43 -5.95
C ASP A 166 -21.48 6.69 -4.59
N GLU A 167 -20.49 5.87 -4.23
CA GLU A 167 -19.70 6.05 -3.01
C GLU A 167 -18.88 7.36 -3.03
N ILE A 168 -18.29 7.72 -4.17
CA ILE A 168 -17.52 8.97 -4.36
C ILE A 168 -18.42 10.21 -4.24
N VAL A 169 -19.62 10.16 -4.83
CA VAL A 169 -20.60 11.23 -4.75
C VAL A 169 -21.11 11.38 -3.32
N GLY A 170 -21.34 10.26 -2.61
CA GLY A 170 -21.67 10.27 -1.18
C GLY A 170 -20.59 10.89 -0.31
N GLU A 171 -19.31 10.80 -0.71
CA GLU A 171 -18.17 11.46 -0.06
C GLU A 171 -17.96 12.92 -0.52
N GLY A 172 -18.77 13.43 -1.46
CA GLY A 172 -18.62 14.80 -2.00
C GLY A 172 -17.33 15.00 -2.81
N ARG A 173 -16.82 13.95 -3.46
CA ARG A 173 -15.55 13.96 -4.19
C ARG A 173 -15.76 13.99 -5.71
N ILE A 174 -14.74 14.45 -6.44
CA ILE A 174 -14.79 14.64 -7.90
C ILE A 174 -13.79 13.69 -8.57
N VAL A 175 -14.20 13.04 -9.66
CA VAL A 175 -13.34 12.14 -10.45
C VAL A 175 -12.50 12.94 -11.43
N THR A 176 -11.23 12.56 -11.57
CA THR A 176 -10.27 13.16 -12.52
C THR A 176 -9.74 12.15 -13.54
N ARG A 177 -9.60 10.88 -13.14
CA ARG A 177 -9.16 9.80 -14.02
C ARG A 177 -9.98 8.53 -13.79
N VAL A 178 -10.17 7.78 -14.86
CA VAL A 178 -10.83 6.47 -14.86
C VAL A 178 -9.79 5.42 -15.23
N SER A 179 -9.73 4.34 -14.48
CA SER A 179 -8.89 3.18 -14.78
C SER A 179 -9.72 1.92 -14.86
N VAL A 180 -9.45 1.08 -15.85
CA VAL A 180 -10.01 -0.27 -15.97
C VAL A 180 -8.90 -1.28 -15.80
N THR A 181 -9.13 -2.32 -15.00
CA THR A 181 -8.22 -3.44 -14.78
C THR A 181 -8.83 -4.72 -15.29
N VAL A 182 -8.08 -5.43 -16.13
CA VAL A 182 -8.44 -6.74 -16.67
C VAL A 182 -7.40 -7.76 -16.20
N ARG A 183 -7.88 -8.88 -15.65
CA ARG A 183 -7.06 -10.05 -15.39
C ARG A 183 -7.62 -11.24 -16.14
N THR A 184 -6.77 -11.92 -16.90
CA THR A 184 -7.14 -13.13 -17.65
C THR A 184 -7.10 -14.38 -16.77
N SER A 185 -7.63 -15.50 -17.28
CA SER A 185 -7.58 -16.83 -16.64
C SER A 185 -6.18 -17.28 -16.23
N THR A 186 -5.14 -16.84 -16.96
CA THR A 186 -3.72 -17.09 -16.67
C THR A 186 -3.12 -16.15 -15.61
N PHE A 187 -3.95 -15.40 -14.89
CA PHE A 187 -3.58 -14.39 -13.88
C PHE A 187 -2.74 -13.22 -14.41
N TYR A 188 -2.62 -13.09 -15.74
CA TYR A 188 -2.01 -11.93 -16.36
C TYR A 188 -2.91 -10.70 -16.19
N THR A 189 -2.40 -9.65 -15.54
CA THR A 189 -3.16 -8.45 -15.16
C THR A 189 -2.62 -7.23 -15.88
N ARG A 190 -3.50 -6.46 -16.52
CA ARG A 190 -3.20 -5.15 -17.11
C ARG A 190 -4.20 -4.12 -16.60
N THR A 191 -3.74 -2.89 -16.46
CA THR A 191 -4.58 -1.73 -16.13
C THR A 191 -4.35 -0.66 -17.17
N LYS A 192 -5.43 -0.06 -17.68
CA LYS A 192 -5.38 1.12 -18.54
C LYS A 192 -6.08 2.26 -17.82
N ILE A 193 -5.55 3.47 -17.98
CA ILE A 193 -6.02 4.67 -17.29
C ILE A 193 -6.12 5.83 -18.28
N ARG A 194 -7.17 6.63 -18.14
CA ARG A 194 -7.38 7.85 -18.93
C ARG A 194 -7.86 8.99 -18.04
N LYS A 195 -7.35 10.19 -18.30
CA LYS A 195 -7.83 11.43 -17.68
C LYS A 195 -9.14 11.85 -18.34
N LEU A 196 -10.12 12.26 -17.55
CA LEU A 196 -11.33 12.90 -18.06
C LEU A 196 -10.97 14.27 -18.70
N ALA A 197 -11.73 14.68 -19.71
CA ALA A 197 -11.56 16.00 -20.31
C ALA A 197 -11.78 17.10 -19.28
N GLU A 198 -12.84 16.98 -18.49
CA GLU A 198 -13.16 17.82 -17.35
C GLU A 198 -13.40 16.94 -16.11
N PRO A 199 -12.87 17.29 -14.93
CA PRO A 199 -13.20 16.61 -13.70
C PRO A 199 -14.71 16.68 -13.41
N GLY A 200 -15.31 15.58 -12.97
CA GLY A 200 -16.75 15.55 -12.74
C GLY A 200 -17.25 14.29 -12.07
N ILE A 201 -18.58 14.20 -11.96
CA ILE A 201 -19.32 13.08 -11.38
C ILE A 201 -20.44 12.58 -12.30
N ASP A 202 -20.37 12.94 -13.59
CA ASP A 202 -21.36 12.50 -14.58
C ASP A 202 -21.20 11.01 -14.90
N LEU A 203 -22.20 10.21 -14.53
CA LEU A 203 -22.16 8.75 -14.65
C LEU A 203 -21.98 8.31 -16.09
N ASP A 204 -22.67 8.94 -17.03
CA ASP A 204 -22.64 8.55 -18.44
C ASP A 204 -21.26 8.80 -19.05
N THR A 205 -20.67 9.97 -18.78
CA THR A 205 -19.30 10.32 -19.22
C THR A 205 -18.27 9.35 -18.63
N ILE A 206 -18.35 9.07 -17.34
CA ILE A 206 -17.38 8.19 -16.66
C ILE A 206 -17.53 6.74 -17.16
N THR A 207 -18.76 6.27 -17.34
CA THR A 207 -19.06 4.93 -17.87
C THR A 207 -18.60 4.79 -19.32
N ALA A 208 -18.88 5.77 -20.17
CA ALA A 208 -18.41 5.79 -21.54
C ALA A 208 -16.88 5.73 -21.61
N GLN A 209 -16.18 6.45 -20.73
CA GLN A 209 -14.72 6.38 -20.66
C GLN A 209 -14.21 5.02 -20.15
N ALA A 210 -14.88 4.41 -19.17
CA ALA A 210 -14.53 3.07 -18.69
C ALA A 210 -14.72 2.01 -19.78
N LEU A 211 -15.84 2.05 -20.51
CA LEU A 211 -16.09 1.13 -21.64
C LEU A 211 -15.12 1.36 -22.79
N ALA A 212 -14.78 2.61 -23.11
CA ALA A 212 -13.76 2.92 -24.10
C ALA A 212 -12.40 2.33 -23.71
N LEU A 213 -12.02 2.42 -22.42
CA LEU A 213 -10.81 1.79 -21.89
C LEU A 213 -10.85 0.26 -21.97
N LEU A 214 -12.00 -0.36 -21.66
CA LEU A 214 -12.20 -1.80 -21.80
C LEU A 214 -12.00 -2.25 -23.25
N GLY A 215 -12.53 -1.50 -24.20
CA GLY A 215 -12.40 -1.78 -25.64
C GLY A 215 -10.98 -1.67 -26.19
N GLU A 216 -10.03 -1.09 -25.44
CA GLU A 216 -8.63 -1.09 -25.86
C GLU A 216 -7.84 -2.33 -25.40
N PHE A 217 -8.41 -3.21 -24.59
CA PHE A 217 -7.74 -4.45 -24.21
C PHE A 217 -7.89 -5.48 -25.32
N ASP A 218 -6.86 -6.30 -25.53
CA ASP A 218 -6.98 -7.52 -26.31
C ASP A 218 -7.80 -8.52 -25.47
N LEU A 219 -9.11 -8.61 -25.74
CA LEU A 219 -10.05 -9.51 -25.07
C LEU A 219 -10.08 -10.89 -25.76
N ASP A 220 -8.91 -11.38 -26.18
CA ASP A 220 -8.73 -12.65 -26.90
C ASP A 220 -8.68 -13.87 -25.96
N ARG A 221 -8.75 -13.64 -24.65
CA ARG A 221 -8.65 -14.65 -23.60
C ARG A 221 -9.79 -14.50 -22.59
N PRO A 222 -10.23 -15.61 -21.96
CA PRO A 222 -11.20 -15.55 -20.88
C PRO A 222 -10.75 -14.62 -19.74
N VAL A 223 -11.67 -13.77 -19.29
CA VAL A 223 -11.44 -12.73 -18.28
C VAL A 223 -11.90 -13.22 -16.92
N ARG A 224 -10.95 -13.33 -16.00
CA ARG A 224 -11.15 -13.81 -14.62
C ARG A 224 -11.60 -12.71 -13.66
N LEU A 225 -11.13 -11.47 -13.87
CA LEU A 225 -11.44 -10.34 -13.01
C LEU A 225 -11.51 -9.05 -13.83
N LEU A 226 -12.50 -8.23 -13.46
CA LEU A 226 -12.63 -6.85 -13.93
C LEU A 226 -12.62 -5.89 -12.73
N GLY A 227 -12.12 -4.69 -12.98
CA GLY A 227 -12.05 -3.65 -11.96
C GLY A 227 -12.14 -2.25 -12.53
N VAL A 228 -12.77 -1.35 -11.78
CA VAL A 228 -12.81 0.08 -12.07
C VAL A 228 -12.19 0.82 -10.90
N ARG A 229 -11.29 1.76 -11.19
CA ARG A 229 -10.73 2.70 -10.22
C ARG A 229 -10.96 4.12 -10.71
N LEU A 230 -11.48 4.96 -9.83
CA LEU A 230 -11.71 6.37 -10.07
C LEU A 230 -10.71 7.15 -9.21
N GLU A 231 -9.82 7.92 -9.85
CA GLU A 231 -8.87 8.79 -9.16
C GLU A 231 -9.52 10.15 -8.92
N LEU A 232 -9.30 10.70 -7.73
CA LEU A 232 -10.06 11.82 -7.20
C LEU A 232 -9.25 13.11 -7.24
N GLN A 233 -9.95 14.22 -7.42
CA GLN A 233 -9.37 15.53 -7.21
C GLN A 233 -8.99 15.67 -5.73
N MET A 234 -7.74 16.05 -5.47
CA MET A 234 -7.29 16.37 -4.13
C MET A 234 -7.79 17.76 -3.74
N PRO A 235 -8.27 17.94 -2.49
CA PRO A 235 -8.51 19.27 -1.94
C PRO A 235 -7.27 20.16 -2.09
N ASP A 236 -7.48 21.47 -2.30
CA ASP A 236 -6.38 22.43 -2.57
C ASP A 236 -5.32 22.47 -1.44
N ASP A 237 -5.72 22.16 -0.20
CA ASP A 237 -4.85 22.11 0.99
C ASP A 237 -4.19 20.73 1.23
N SER A 238 -4.33 19.79 0.29
CA SER A 238 -3.72 18.46 0.44
C SER A 238 -2.21 18.53 0.22
N PRO A 239 -1.38 17.95 1.10
CA PRO A 239 0.05 17.89 0.87
C PRO A 239 0.35 17.20 -0.47
N LYS A 240 1.09 17.91 -1.33
CA LYS A 240 1.63 17.36 -2.58
C LYS A 240 2.59 16.22 -2.20
N GLU A 241 2.50 15.13 -2.93
CA GLU A 241 3.24 13.90 -2.65
C GLU A 241 4.75 14.13 -2.51
N SER A 242 5.33 13.69 -1.40
CA SER A 242 6.67 13.11 -1.42
C SER A 242 6.53 11.70 -1.97
N ALA A 243 7.29 11.39 -3.03
CA ALA A 243 7.28 10.07 -3.65
C ALA A 243 7.47 8.98 -2.57
N PRO A 244 6.79 7.83 -2.67
CA PRO A 244 7.04 6.72 -1.76
C PRO A 244 8.54 6.38 -1.78
N CYS A 245 9.19 6.51 -0.62
CA CYS A 245 10.53 6.00 -0.37
C CYS A 245 10.59 4.49 -0.60
#